data_AF-A0A9N9PM23-F1
#
_entry.id   AF-A0A9N9PM23-F1
#
_cell.length_a   1.000
_cell.length_b   1.000
_cell.length_c   1.000
_cell.angle_alpha   90.00
_cell.angle_beta   90.00
_cell.angle_gamma   90.00
#
_symmetry.space_group_name_H-M   'P 1'
#
loop_
_entity.id
_entity.type
_entity.pdbx_description
1 polymer ?
#
loop_
_entity_poly.entity_id
_entity_poly.type
_entity_poly.pdbx_seq_one_letter_code
_entity_poly.pdbx_strand_id
1 'polypeptide(L)'
;RLRKETLDIFPDRDYHPTLDQIEQLKFLDCTVKEILRFMPPVPVLARVNTKDEMFNGYFIPKNTPLIISVYAIHHDPLIWGDDAEYFNPSR
;
A
#
# COMPACT_ATOMS: atom_id res chain seq x y z
N ARG A 1 -11.33 15.46 -8.25
CA ARG A 1 -9.99 15.96 -7.86
C ARG A 1 -8.91 15.40 -8.76
N LEU A 2 -8.69 14.09 -8.79
CA LEU A 2 -7.68 13.44 -9.63
C LEU A 2 -7.67 13.90 -11.09
N ARG A 3 -8.82 13.81 -11.78
CA ARG A 3 -8.95 14.28 -13.17
C ARG A 3 -8.49 15.73 -13.39
N LYS A 4 -8.71 16.62 -12.41
CA LYS A 4 -8.27 18.02 -12.51
C LYS A 4 -6.75 18.09 -12.45
N GLU A 5 -6.13 17.50 -11.43
CA GLU A 5 -4.67 17.45 -11.28
C GLU A 5 -3.99 16.88 -12.52
N THR A 6 -4.55 15.80 -13.07
CA THR A 6 -4.07 15.17 -14.31
C THR A 6 -4.13 16.10 -15.52
N LEU A 7 -5.25 16.81 -15.72
CA LEU A 7 -5.42 17.71 -16.87
C LEU A 7 -4.65 19.02 -16.76
N ASP A 8 -4.32 19.45 -15.54
CA ASP A 8 -3.46 20.63 -15.34
C ASP A 8 -2.04 20.37 -15.89
N ILE A 9 -1.62 19.11 -16.00
CA ILE A 9 -0.32 18.70 -16.59
C ILE A 9 -0.48 18.18 -18.04
N PHE A 10 -1.59 17.51 -18.37
CA PHE A 10 -1.84 16.89 -19.68
C PHE A 10 -2.94 17.67 -20.44
N PRO A 11 -2.58 18.67 -21.25
CA PRO A 11 -3.55 19.58 -21.85
C PRO A 11 -4.38 18.94 -22.99
N ASP A 12 -3.85 17.91 -23.65
CA ASP A 12 -4.50 17.21 -24.75
C ASP A 12 -4.25 15.68 -24.69
N ARG A 13 -4.90 14.94 -25.61
CA ARG A 13 -4.85 13.46 -25.64
C ARG A 13 -3.56 12.88 -26.21
N ASP A 14 -2.87 13.63 -27.06
CA ASP A 14 -1.64 13.18 -27.74
C ASP A 14 -0.40 13.60 -26.95
N TYR A 15 -0.60 14.29 -25.82
CA TYR A 15 0.45 14.68 -24.91
C TYR A 15 1.09 13.47 -24.21
N HIS A 16 2.40 13.33 -24.39
CA HIS A 16 3.21 12.32 -23.72
C HIS A 16 3.97 12.95 -22.56
N PRO A 17 3.56 12.72 -21.30
CA PRO A 17 4.21 13.34 -20.17
C PRO A 17 5.56 12.70 -19.86
N THR A 18 6.46 13.50 -19.31
CA THR A 18 7.74 13.01 -18.79
C THR A 18 7.56 12.35 -17.42
N LEU A 19 8.55 11.55 -16.99
CA LEU A 19 8.55 10.97 -15.65
C LEU A 19 8.48 12.05 -14.56
N ASP A 20 9.29 13.11 -14.68
CA ASP A 20 9.31 14.24 -13.76
C ASP A 20 7.93 14.92 -13.62
N GLN A 21 7.13 14.95 -14.69
CA GLN A 21 5.77 15.48 -14.66
C GLN A 21 4.79 14.55 -13.96
N ILE A 22 4.92 13.24 -14.17
CA ILE A 22 4.11 12.24 -13.47
C ILE A 22 4.41 12.27 -11.97
N GLU A 23 5.67 12.43 -11.58
CA GLU A 23 6.09 12.54 -10.18
C GLU A 23 5.49 13.76 -9.45
N GLN A 24 5.08 14.79 -10.20
CA GLN A 24 4.40 15.97 -9.63
C GLN A 24 2.91 15.74 -9.33
N LEU A 25 2.30 14.66 -9.86
CA LEU A 25 0.90 14.30 -9.64
C LEU A 25 0.71 13.65 -8.25
N LYS A 26 0.78 14.47 -7.21
CA LYS A 26 0.72 13.99 -5.81
C LYS A 26 -0.56 13.24 -5.49
N PHE A 27 -1.71 13.74 -5.93
CA PHE A 27 -2.98 13.08 -5.64
C PHE A 27 -3.14 11.79 -6.44
N LEU A 28 -2.59 11.70 -7.65
CA LEU A 28 -2.46 10.42 -8.37
C LEU A 28 -1.62 9.42 -7.57
N ASP A 29 -0.43 9.81 -7.11
CA ASP A 29 0.44 8.95 -6.31
C ASP A 29 -0.26 8.46 -5.03
N CYS A 30 -0.88 9.37 -4.27
CA CYS A 30 -1.70 9.01 -3.11
C CYS A 30 -2.84 8.06 -3.48
N THR A 31 -3.50 8.27 -4.63
CA THR A 31 -4.59 7.39 -5.10
C THR A 31 -4.06 5.98 -5.40
N VAL A 32 -2.92 5.86 -6.10
CA VAL A 32 -2.32 4.55 -6.40
C VAL A 32 -1.90 3.85 -5.10
N LYS A 33 -1.26 4.56 -4.18
CA LYS A 33 -0.86 4.02 -2.87
C LYS A 33 -2.08 3.55 -2.06
N GLU A 34 -3.15 4.33 -2.05
CA GLU A 34 -4.37 3.96 -1.34
C GLU A 34 -5.07 2.76 -1.99
N ILE A 35 -5.00 2.60 -3.32
CA ILE A 35 -5.50 1.40 -4.00
C ILE A 35 -4.71 0.17 -3.54
N LEU A 36 -3.37 0.27 -3.50
CA LEU A 36 -2.51 -0.83 -3.06
C LEU A 36 -2.67 -1.15 -1.57
N ARG A 37 -2.97 -0.14 -0.75
CA ARG A 37 -3.32 -0.34 0.66
C ARG A 37 -4.64 -1.09 0.80
N PHE A 38 -5.70 -0.55 0.19
CA PHE A 38 -7.08 -1.00 0.37
C PHE A 38 -7.41 -2.32 -0.35
N MET A 39 -6.77 -2.56 -1.51
CA MET A 39 -6.90 -3.79 -2.29
C MET A 39 -5.53 -4.27 -2.78
N PRO A 40 -4.69 -4.80 -1.87
CA PRO A 40 -3.37 -5.28 -2.24
C PRO A 40 -3.48 -6.47 -3.20
N PRO A 41 -2.75 -6.47 -4.34
CA PRO A 41 -2.75 -7.60 -5.28
C PRO A 41 -2.26 -8.92 -4.64
N VAL A 42 -1.39 -8.82 -3.64
CA VAL A 42 -0.90 -9.94 -2.85
C VAL A 42 -1.29 -9.71 -1.38
N PRO A 43 -2.45 -10.23 -0.94
CA PRO A 43 -2.97 -9.96 0.40
C PRO A 43 -2.28 -10.74 1.52
N VAL A 44 -1.51 -11.79 1.18
CA VAL A 44 -0.85 -12.68 2.14
C VAL A 44 0.55 -13.04 1.67
N LEU A 45 1.52 -13.02 2.58
CA LEU A 45 2.87 -13.52 2.36
C LEU A 45 3.12 -14.77 3.21
N ALA A 46 3.76 -15.78 2.63
CA ALA A 46 4.22 -16.96 3.34
C ALA A 46 5.74 -16.94 3.50
N ARG A 47 6.23 -17.28 4.68
CA ARG A 47 7.66 -17.46 5.00
C ARG A 47 7.84 -18.72 5.83
N VAL A 48 9.08 -19.18 5.94
CA VAL A 48 9.46 -20.26 6.84
C VAL A 48 10.59 -19.76 7.70
N ASN A 49 10.45 -19.90 9.02
CA ASN A 49 11.47 -19.48 9.95
C ASN A 49 12.75 -20.31 9.76
N THR A 50 13.92 -19.68 9.76
CA THR A 50 15.19 -20.34 9.38
C THR A 50 16.02 -20.81 10.57
N LYS A 51 15.67 -20.37 11.79
CA LYS A 51 16.34 -20.70 13.05
C LYS A 51 15.37 -20.59 14.21
N ASP A 52 15.67 -21.25 15.32
CA ASP A 52 14.94 -21.02 16.57
C ASP A 52 15.18 -19.58 17.02
N GLU A 53 14.10 -18.82 17.28
CA GLU A 53 14.22 -17.43 17.72
C GLU A 53 13.08 -16.96 18.62
N MET A 54 13.34 -15.91 19.40
CA MET A 54 12.32 -15.19 20.16
C MET A 54 11.87 -13.97 19.35
N PHE A 55 10.59 -13.88 19.02
CA PHE A 55 10.00 -12.74 18.33
C PHE A 55 8.81 -12.19 19.12
N ASN A 56 8.87 -10.91 19.50
CA ASN A 56 7.85 -10.25 20.33
C ASN A 56 7.45 -11.04 21.60
N GLY A 57 8.42 -11.70 22.24
CA GLY A 57 8.20 -12.51 23.45
C GLY A 57 7.72 -13.94 23.19
N TYR A 58 7.52 -14.34 21.94
CA TYR A 58 7.14 -15.70 21.55
C TYR A 58 8.34 -16.48 21.04
N PHE A 59 8.49 -17.73 21.49
CA PHE A 59 9.47 -18.66 20.92
C PHE A 59 8.92 -19.24 19.61
N ILE A 60 9.64 -19.02 18.51
CA ILE A 60 9.32 -19.54 17.18
C ILE A 60 10.41 -20.55 16.78
N PRO A 61 10.08 -21.84 16.68
CA PRO A 61 11.03 -22.84 16.21
C PRO A 61 11.47 -22.61 14.76
N LYS A 62 12.63 -23.16 14.43
CA LYS A 62 13.11 -23.33 13.07
C LYS A 62 12.11 -24.16 12.28
N ASN A 63 11.97 -23.84 11.00
CA ASN A 63 11.07 -24.45 10.03
C ASN A 63 9.57 -24.21 10.29
N THR A 64 9.20 -23.33 11.23
CA THR A 64 7.80 -22.93 11.42
C THR A 64 7.30 -22.11 10.22
N PRO A 65 6.18 -22.49 9.57
CA PRO A 65 5.54 -21.66 8.56
C PRO A 65 4.94 -20.40 9.18
N LEU A 66 5.19 -19.25 8.57
CA LEU A 66 4.70 -17.95 8.99
C LEU A 66 3.82 -17.37 7.89
N ILE A 67 2.62 -16.92 8.28
CA ILE A 67 1.66 -16.26 7.40
C ILE A 67 1.54 -14.80 7.84
N ILE A 68 1.83 -13.88 6.93
CA ILE A 68 1.73 -12.44 7.15
C ILE A 68 0.57 -11.92 6.32
N SER A 69 -0.49 -11.47 6.98
CA SER A 69 -1.64 -10.87 6.31
C SER A 69 -1.36 -9.40 6.01
N VAL A 70 -0.97 -9.11 4.76
CA VAL A 70 -0.78 -7.73 4.28
C VAL A 70 -2.10 -6.98 4.32
N TYR A 71 -3.20 -7.64 3.93
CA TYR A 71 -4.54 -7.06 4.00
C TYR A 71 -4.92 -6.63 5.42
N ALA A 72 -4.74 -7.50 6.41
CA ALA A 72 -5.08 -7.16 7.79
C ALA A 72 -4.24 -5.98 8.32
N ILE A 73 -2.93 -5.97 8.04
CA ILE A 73 -2.04 -4.86 8.42
C ILE A 73 -2.47 -3.56 7.76
N HIS A 74 -2.87 -3.61 6.49
CA HIS A 74 -3.32 -2.44 5.74
C HIS A 74 -4.68 -1.90 6.20
N HIS A 75 -5.50 -2.70 6.89
CA HIS A 75 -6.82 -2.33 7.40
C HIS A 75 -6.85 -2.18 8.93
N ASP A 76 -5.71 -2.34 9.61
CA ASP A 76 -5.65 -2.24 11.07
C ASP A 76 -5.89 -0.80 11.54
N PRO A 77 -6.98 -0.52 12.30
CA PRO A 77 -7.27 0.82 12.80
C PRO A 77 -6.22 1.34 13.79
N LEU A 78 -5.43 0.47 14.42
CA LEU A 78 -4.31 0.89 15.28
C LEU A 78 -3.16 1.51 14.48
N ILE A 79 -3.07 1.20 13.18
CA ILE A 79 -2.05 1.71 12.27
C ILE A 79 -2.62 2.84 11.40
N TRP A 80 -3.85 2.66 10.89
CA TRP A 80 -4.45 3.53 9.87
C TRP A 80 -5.58 4.43 10.38
N GLY A 81 -5.92 4.35 11.67
CA GLY A 81 -6.98 5.15 12.30
C GLY A 81 -8.39 4.59 12.09
N ASP A 82 -9.38 5.30 12.64
CA ASP A 82 -10.78 4.86 12.62
C ASP A 82 -11.37 4.73 11.21
N ASP A 83 -10.76 5.38 10.21
CA ASP A 83 -11.17 5.31 8.81
C ASP A 83 -10.38 4.28 7.98
N ALA A 84 -9.68 3.32 8.61
CA ALA A 84 -8.86 2.31 7.94
C ALA A 84 -9.64 1.49 6.89
N GLU A 85 -10.92 1.24 7.15
CA GLU A 85 -11.86 0.52 6.28
C GLU A 85 -12.46 1.37 5.14
N TYR A 86 -12.07 2.64 5.04
CA TYR A 86 -12.51 3.51 3.96
C TYR A 86 -11.36 3.79 3.00
N PHE A 87 -11.69 3.78 1.71
CA PHE A 87 -10.79 4.25 0.67
C PHE A 87 -10.71 5.78 0.73
N ASN A 88 -9.57 6.31 1.20
CA ASN A 88 -9.35 7.73 1.37
C ASN A 88 -7.95 8.14 0.86
N PRO A 89 -7.81 8.52 -0.43
CA PRO A 89 -6.55 9.01 -0.98
C PRO A 89 -6.03 10.32 -0.36
N SER A 90 -6.77 10.96 0.55
CA SER A 90 -6.36 12.20 1.22
C SER A 90 -5.94 12.00 2.68
N ARG A 91 -5.81 10.74 3.13
CA ARG A 91 -5.35 10.41 4.48
C ARG A 91 -3.93 10.89 4.76
#